data_AF-A0A9P7X3K6-F1
#
_entry.id   AF-A0A9P7X3K6-F1
#
_cell.length_a   1.000
_cell.length_b   1.000
_cell.length_c   1.000
_cell.angle_alpha   90.00
_cell.angle_beta   90.00
_cell.angle_gamma   90.00
#
_symmetry.space_group_name_H-M   'P 1'
#
loop_
_entity.id
_entity.type
_entity.pdbx_description
1 polymer ?
#
loop_
_entity_poly.entity_id
_entity_poly.type
_entity_poly.pdbx_seq_one_letter_code
_entity_poly.pdbx_strand_id
1 'polypeptide(L)'
;MRRSVINTDIDTSIYIRLDLYGVTTHEGSEPSAFVSFREWVQANGGFIHPSLRFASVPSGTSVNAIDRIEQDTIVLSCPFSLAITIEKSSSALLTFLNANSREGYAVEKLPSNWTERMLVCSYVVAHWIAQDLKTFDT
;
A
#
# COMPACT_ATOMS: atom_id res chain seq x y z
N MET A 1 -22.14 8.37 -4.31
CA MET A 1 -21.49 7.24 -5.01
C MET A 1 -20.12 7.73 -5.46
N ARG A 2 -19.03 7.36 -4.76
CA ARG A 2 -17.67 7.83 -5.07
C ARG A 2 -17.15 7.02 -6.27
N ARG A 3 -16.81 7.65 -7.38
CA ARG A 3 -16.11 7.01 -8.50
C ARG A 3 -14.63 7.42 -8.43
N SER A 4 -13.76 6.45 -8.24
CA SER A 4 -12.33 6.59 -8.48
C SER A 4 -12.05 6.07 -9.88
N VAL A 5 -11.46 6.90 -10.74
CA VAL A 5 -10.99 6.46 -12.05
C VAL A 5 -9.50 6.16 -11.92
N ILE A 6 -9.13 4.90 -12.11
CA ILE A 6 -7.72 4.48 -12.22
C ILE A 6 -7.36 4.66 -13.69
N ASN A 7 -6.52 5.65 -14.00
CA ASN A 7 -5.97 5.81 -15.35
C ASN A 7 -4.53 5.30 -15.35
N THR A 8 -4.29 4.25 -16.13
CA THR A 8 -2.95 3.70 -16.41
C THR A 8 -2.51 4.23 -17.77
N ASP A 9 -2.17 5.51 -17.85
CA ASP A 9 -1.43 6.01 -19.00
C ASP A 9 0.04 5.55 -18.90
N ILE A 10 0.70 5.50 -20.06
CA ILE A 10 1.92 4.73 -20.43
C ILE A 10 3.19 4.99 -19.57
N ASP A 11 3.07 5.69 -18.45
CA ASP A 11 4.20 6.09 -17.63
C ASP A 11 4.10 5.55 -16.20
N THR A 12 4.56 4.31 -16.01
CA THR A 12 5.07 3.64 -14.79
C THR A 12 4.43 3.91 -13.42
N SER A 13 3.27 4.56 -13.34
CA SER A 13 2.72 5.16 -12.13
C SER A 13 1.20 5.01 -12.13
N ILE A 14 0.67 4.72 -10.95
CA ILE A 14 -0.77 4.59 -10.71
C ILE A 14 -1.28 5.95 -10.23
N TYR A 15 -2.28 6.50 -10.92
CA TYR A 15 -2.91 7.77 -10.55
C TYR A 15 -4.33 7.55 -10.04
N ILE A 16 -4.69 8.24 -8.95
CA ILE A 16 -6.06 8.27 -8.45
C ILE A 16 -6.58 9.70 -8.57
N ARG A 17 -7.68 9.88 -9.30
CA ARG A 17 -8.49 11.11 -9.31
C ARG A 17 -9.72 10.89 -8.43
N LEU A 18 -10.05 11.88 -7.61
CA LEU A 18 -11.25 11.87 -6.78
C LEU A 18 -12.21 12.96 -7.26
N ASP A 19 -13.44 12.57 -7.60
CA ASP A 19 -14.56 13.51 -7.72
C ASP A 19 -15.07 13.85 -6.32
N LEU A 20 -14.49 14.88 -5.70
CA LEU A 20 -14.86 15.29 -4.35
C LEU A 20 -16.01 16.32 -4.40
N TYR A 21 -17.20 15.88 -3.99
CA TYR A 21 -18.30 16.78 -3.65
C TYR A 21 -18.41 16.86 -2.11
N GLY A 22 -17.97 17.99 -1.54
CA GLY A 22 -18.16 18.33 -0.12
C GLY A 22 -16.92 18.15 0.76
N VAL A 23 -16.58 19.18 1.52
CA VAL A 23 -15.55 19.16 2.58
C VAL A 23 -16.20 18.61 3.85
N THR A 24 -15.64 17.54 4.41
CA THR A 24 -16.04 17.02 5.74
C THR A 24 -14.88 17.24 6.71
N THR A 25 -15.03 18.24 7.59
CA THR A 25 -14.04 18.55 8.62
C THR A 25 -14.17 17.55 9.76
N HIS A 26 -13.42 16.45 9.71
CA HIS A 26 -13.17 15.65 10.90
C HIS A 26 -12.05 16.31 11.71
N GLU A 27 -12.40 16.90 12.86
CA GLU A 27 -11.44 17.42 13.83
C GLU A 27 -10.66 16.24 14.44
N GLY A 28 -9.45 16.03 13.94
CA GLY A 28 -8.52 15.03 14.44
C GLY A 28 -7.14 15.26 13.87
N SER A 29 -6.12 15.14 14.72
CA SER A 29 -4.74 15.03 14.25
C SER A 29 -4.59 13.74 13.46
N GLU A 30 -3.90 13.81 12.34
CA GLU A 30 -3.55 12.64 11.56
C GLU A 30 -2.73 11.65 12.40
N PRO A 31 -3.06 10.33 12.39
CA PRO A 31 -2.23 9.34 13.07
C PRO A 31 -0.79 9.35 12.55
N SER A 32 0.19 9.22 13.45
CA SER A 32 1.62 9.30 13.13
C SER A 32 2.06 8.34 12.03
N ALA A 33 1.48 7.14 11.97
CA ALA A 33 1.75 6.16 10.91
C ALA A 33 1.46 6.71 9.51
N PHE A 34 0.44 7.55 9.34
CA PHE A 34 0.12 8.16 8.03
C PHE A 34 1.05 9.31 7.69
N VAL A 35 1.56 10.04 8.70
CA VAL A 35 2.61 11.04 8.48
C VAL A 35 3.88 10.35 7.96
N SER A 36 4.35 9.31 8.65
CA SER A 36 5.52 8.53 8.21
C SER A 36 5.30 7.88 6.84
N PHE A 37 4.08 7.40 6.56
CA PHE A 37 3.73 6.85 5.26
C PHE A 37 3.87 7.90 4.14
N ARG A 38 3.39 9.14 4.33
CA ARG A 38 3.56 10.19 3.33
C ARG A 38 5.02 10.51 3.06
N GLU A 39 5.79 10.68 4.12
CA GLU A 39 7.22 10.96 4.01
C GLU A 39 7.93 9.85 3.23
N TRP A 40 7.62 8.59 3.55
CA TRP A 40 8.14 7.45 2.82
C TRP A 40 7.70 7.43 1.35
N VAL A 41 6.41 7.63 1.05
CA VAL A 41 5.90 7.67 -0.33
C VAL A 41 6.61 8.76 -1.13
N GLN A 42 6.72 9.96 -0.57
CA GLN A 42 7.35 11.10 -1.21
C GLN A 42 8.85 10.86 -1.46
N ALA A 43 9.56 10.29 -0.48
CA ALA A 43 10.97 9.93 -0.62
C ALA A 43 11.22 8.87 -1.70
N ASN A 44 10.20 8.09 -2.07
CA ASN A 44 10.28 7.03 -3.06
C ASN A 44 9.61 7.39 -4.40
N GLY A 45 9.36 8.68 -4.65
CA GLY A 45 8.85 9.18 -5.92
C GLY A 45 7.33 9.12 -6.10
N GLY A 46 6.60 8.77 -5.04
CA GLY A 46 5.15 8.93 -5.00
C GLY A 46 4.72 10.33 -4.58
N PHE A 47 3.42 10.58 -4.70
CA PHE A 47 2.81 11.86 -4.35
C PHE A 47 1.50 11.62 -3.62
N ILE A 48 1.27 12.39 -2.56
CA ILE A 48 -0.02 12.50 -1.88
C ILE A 48 -0.31 13.99 -1.75
N HIS A 49 -1.45 14.42 -2.28
CA HIS A 49 -1.81 15.83 -2.30
C HIS A 49 -1.89 16.38 -0.87
N PRO A 50 -1.33 17.57 -0.59
CA PRO A 50 -1.21 18.11 0.76
C PRO A 50 -2.58 18.35 1.43
N SER A 51 -3.61 18.63 0.63
CA SER A 51 -4.98 18.77 1.13
C SER A 51 -5.68 17.44 1.45
N LEU A 52 -5.06 16.27 1.26
CA LEU A 52 -5.61 14.99 1.73
C LEU A 52 -5.15 14.70 3.16
N ARG A 53 -6.09 14.34 4.04
CA ARG A 53 -5.83 13.88 5.40
C ARG A 53 -6.45 12.50 5.64
N PHE A 54 -5.68 11.62 6.29
CA PHE A 54 -6.17 10.35 6.81
C PHE A 54 -6.82 10.60 8.18
N ALA A 55 -8.03 10.10 8.34
CA ALA A 55 -8.79 10.18 9.59
C ALA A 55 -9.22 8.78 10.01
N SER A 56 -9.03 8.45 11.28
CA SER A 56 -9.59 7.23 11.87
C SER A 56 -11.11 7.35 11.95
N VAL A 57 -11.79 6.31 11.52
CA VAL A 57 -13.25 6.16 11.59
C VAL A 57 -13.57 4.82 12.25
N PRO A 58 -14.78 4.59 12.80
CA PRO A 58 -15.12 3.33 13.44
C PRO A 58 -14.89 2.08 12.57
N SER A 59 -14.97 2.23 11.24
CA SER A 59 -14.72 1.16 10.26
C SER A 59 -13.26 1.04 9.79
N GLY A 60 -12.33 1.81 10.34
CA GLY A 60 -10.92 1.81 9.97
C GLY A 60 -10.38 3.20 9.67
N THR A 61 -9.92 3.45 8.45
CA THR A 61 -9.35 4.75 8.03
C THR A 61 -10.10 5.30 6.81
N SER A 62 -10.41 6.59 6.85
CA SER A 62 -10.95 7.37 5.73
C SER A 62 -9.92 8.39 5.25
N VAL A 63 -9.97 8.74 3.97
CA VAL A 63 -9.20 9.84 3.38
C VAL A 63 -10.17 10.97 3.03
N ASN A 64 -9.93 12.15 3.60
CA ASN A 64 -10.77 13.33 3.42
C ASN A 64 -9.93 14.50 2.91
N ALA A 65 -10.54 15.39 2.14
CA ALA A 65 -9.89 16.65 1.79
C ALA A 65 -10.13 17.70 2.88
N ILE A 66 -9.07 18.37 3.33
CA ILE A 66 -9.13 19.47 4.31
C ILE A 66 -9.32 20.84 3.65
N ASP A 67 -8.99 20.94 2.36
CA ASP A 67 -9.22 22.11 1.53
C ASP A 67 -9.87 21.71 0.21
N ARG A 68 -10.37 22.70 -0.52
CA ARG A 68 -10.88 22.51 -1.88
C ARG A 68 -9.75 21.98 -2.77
N ILE A 69 -10.01 20.86 -3.44
CA ILE A 69 -9.17 20.30 -4.49
C ILE A 69 -9.92 20.51 -5.80
N GLU A 70 -9.29 21.14 -6.79
CA GLU A 70 -9.94 21.36 -8.08
C GLU A 70 -10.18 20.02 -8.80
N GLN A 71 -11.23 20.00 -9.62
CA GLN A 71 -11.56 18.82 -10.42
C GLN A 71 -10.36 18.42 -11.30
N ASP A 72 -10.24 17.12 -11.56
CA ASP A 72 -9.16 16.52 -12.36
C ASP A 72 -7.74 16.69 -11.80
N THR A 73 -7.60 17.24 -10.59
CA THR A 73 -6.31 17.26 -9.89
C THR A 73 -5.89 15.85 -9.50
N ILE A 74 -4.63 15.50 -9.77
CA ILE A 74 -4.04 14.26 -9.27
C ILE A 74 -3.91 14.40 -7.76
N VAL A 75 -4.62 13.56 -7.01
CA VAL A 75 -4.57 13.61 -5.55
C VAL A 75 -3.60 12.59 -4.95
N LEU A 76 -3.26 11.57 -5.73
CA LEU A 76 -2.29 10.54 -5.36
C LEU A 76 -1.61 10.01 -6.63
N SER A 77 -0.30 9.84 -6.57
CA SER A 77 0.46 9.04 -7.53
C SER A 77 1.38 8.07 -6.81
N CYS A 78 1.57 6.89 -7.39
CA CYS A 78 2.45 5.87 -6.85
C CYS A 78 3.23 5.20 -7.99
N PRO A 79 4.57 5.30 -8.01
CA PRO A 79 5.38 4.51 -8.93
C PRO A 79 5.07 3.03 -8.79
N PHE A 80 4.96 2.33 -9.92
CA PHE A 80 4.69 0.89 -9.94
C PHE A 80 5.78 0.08 -9.25
N SER A 81 6.99 0.64 -9.14
CA SER A 81 8.08 0.07 -8.34
C SER A 81 7.74 -0.04 -6.85
N LEU A 82 6.79 0.73 -6.33
CA LEU A 82 6.31 0.65 -4.94
C LEU A 82 5.10 -0.27 -4.77
N ALA A 83 4.47 -0.69 -5.87
CA ALA A 83 3.35 -1.61 -5.81
C ALA A 83 3.80 -2.99 -5.33
N ILE A 84 2.96 -3.62 -4.51
CA ILE A 84 3.07 -5.04 -4.21
C ILE A 84 2.47 -5.80 -5.39
N THR A 85 3.34 -6.39 -6.21
CA THR A 85 2.93 -7.16 -7.39
C THR A 85 2.91 -8.66 -7.10
N ILE A 86 2.28 -9.44 -7.99
CA ILE A 86 2.28 -10.91 -7.93
C ILE A 86 3.71 -11.45 -7.94
N GLU A 87 4.55 -10.91 -8.82
CA GLU A 87 5.93 -11.36 -9.02
C GLU A 87 6.77 -11.07 -7.77
N LYS A 88 6.69 -9.85 -7.23
CA LYS A 88 7.39 -9.46 -6.00
C LYS A 88 6.92 -10.28 -4.81
N SER A 89 5.60 -10.45 -4.65
CA SER A 89 5.01 -11.24 -3.57
C SER A 89 5.48 -12.69 -3.65
N SER A 90 5.45 -13.28 -4.84
CA SER A 90 5.85 -14.68 -5.06
C SER A 90 7.33 -14.91 -4.77
N SER A 91 8.19 -14.03 -5.29
CA SER A 91 9.63 -14.11 -5.06
C SER A 91 9.99 -13.93 -3.58
N ALA A 92 9.39 -12.96 -2.91
CA ALA A 92 9.60 -12.71 -1.49
C ALA A 92 9.12 -13.89 -0.62
N LEU A 93 7.95 -14.46 -0.92
CA LEU A 93 7.41 -15.63 -0.21
C LEU A 93 8.30 -16.86 -0.38
N LEU A 94 8.75 -17.17 -1.59
CA LEU A 94 9.68 -18.28 -1.83
C LEU A 94 10.98 -18.09 -1.05
N THR A 95 11.51 -16.86 -1.05
CA THR A 95 12.73 -16.52 -0.31
C THR A 95 12.52 -16.73 1.19
N PHE A 96 11.42 -16.21 1.74
CA PHE A 96 11.07 -16.34 3.15
C PHE A 96 10.88 -17.81 3.57
N LEU A 97 10.12 -18.59 2.80
CA LEU A 97 9.86 -19.99 3.10
C LEU A 97 11.16 -20.82 3.06
N ASN A 98 11.99 -20.62 2.04
CA ASN A 98 13.25 -21.35 1.92
C ASN A 98 14.27 -20.99 3.01
N ALA A 99 14.33 -19.71 3.42
CA ALA A 99 15.19 -19.28 4.52
C ALA A 99 14.79 -19.89 5.88
N ASN A 100 13.52 -20.27 6.03
CA ASN A 100 12.97 -20.82 7.27
C ASN A 100 12.62 -22.32 7.17
N SER A 101 12.93 -22.97 6.04
CA SER A 101 12.74 -24.39 5.84
C SER A 101 13.82 -25.20 6.57
N ARG A 102 13.45 -26.39 7.03
CA ARG A 102 14.44 -27.37 7.53
C ARG A 102 15.29 -27.89 6.37
N GLU A 103 16.53 -28.28 6.68
CA GLU A 103 17.43 -28.88 5.70
C GLU A 103 16.75 -30.01 4.91
N GLY A 104 16.82 -29.93 3.58
CA GLY A 104 16.19 -30.90 2.67
C GLY A 104 14.75 -30.60 2.25
N TYR A 105 14.14 -29.48 2.69
CA TYR A 105 12.76 -29.12 2.33
C TYR A 105 12.66 -27.76 1.62
N ALA A 106 13.29 -27.63 0.46
CA ALA A 106 13.20 -26.41 -0.35
C ALA A 106 11.85 -26.34 -1.08
N VAL A 107 11.17 -25.21 -0.97
CA VAL A 107 9.98 -24.87 -1.75
C VAL A 107 10.45 -24.29 -3.08
N GLU A 108 10.38 -25.08 -4.14
CA GLU A 108 10.77 -24.66 -5.49
C GLU A 108 9.73 -23.71 -6.12
N LYS A 109 8.45 -23.92 -5.82
CA LYS A 109 7.35 -23.16 -6.42
C LYS A 109 6.17 -23.02 -5.47
N LEU A 110 5.53 -21.85 -5.51
CA LEU A 110 4.25 -21.64 -4.83
C LEU A 110 3.12 -22.37 -5.58
N PRO A 111 2.01 -22.71 -4.90
CA PRO A 111 0.91 -23.39 -5.56
C PRO A 111 0.35 -22.54 -6.72
N SER A 112 0.27 -23.14 -7.90
CA SER A 112 -0.12 -22.43 -9.14
C SER A 112 -1.60 -21.99 -9.16
N ASN A 113 -2.40 -22.46 -8.20
CA ASN A 113 -3.81 -22.14 -8.05
C ASN A 113 -4.08 -20.98 -7.09
N TRP A 114 -3.05 -20.33 -6.53
CA TRP A 114 -3.25 -19.16 -5.68
C TRP A 114 -3.70 -17.96 -6.50
N THR A 115 -4.76 -17.30 -6.03
CA THR A 115 -5.19 -16.02 -6.60
C THR A 115 -4.21 -14.91 -6.24
N GLU A 116 -4.20 -13.82 -7.00
CA GLU A 116 -3.43 -12.61 -6.67
C GLU A 116 -3.67 -12.15 -5.22
N ARG A 117 -4.93 -12.13 -4.79
CA ARG A 117 -5.28 -11.77 -3.42
C ARG A 117 -4.65 -12.70 -2.39
N MET A 118 -4.67 -14.01 -2.62
CA MET A 118 -4.05 -14.98 -1.72
C MET A 118 -2.53 -14.77 -1.62
N LEU A 119 -1.87 -14.50 -2.74
CA LEU A 119 -0.43 -14.21 -2.76
C LEU A 119 -0.11 -12.93 -2.00
N VAL A 120 -0.82 -11.84 -2.27
CA VAL A 120 -0.60 -10.55 -1.61
C VAL A 120 -0.88 -10.66 -0.11
N CYS A 121 -1.98 -11.29 0.30
CA CYS A 121 -2.29 -11.49 1.72
C CYS A 121 -1.21 -12.33 2.43
N SER A 122 -0.77 -13.42 1.80
CA SER A 122 0.29 -14.27 2.36
C SER A 122 1.60 -13.52 2.49
N TYR A 123 1.96 -12.71 1.48
CA TYR A 123 3.13 -11.85 1.50
C TYR A 123 3.08 -10.86 2.68
N VAL A 124 1.96 -10.17 2.89
CA VAL A 124 1.82 -9.20 3.99
C VAL A 124 2.01 -9.88 5.35
N VAL A 125 1.39 -11.05 5.54
CA VAL A 125 1.54 -11.82 6.79
C VAL A 125 2.99 -12.28 6.99
N ALA A 126 3.61 -12.85 5.95
CA ALA A 126 5.00 -13.29 6.01
C ALA A 126 5.96 -12.13 6.29
N HIS A 127 5.68 -10.95 5.72
CA HIS A 127 6.46 -9.74 5.96
C HIS A 127 6.45 -9.34 7.44
N TRP A 128 5.29 -9.37 8.10
CA TRP A 128 5.18 -9.10 9.53
C TRP A 128 5.90 -10.13 10.38
N ILE A 129 5.72 -11.43 10.10
CA ILE A 129 6.45 -12.49 10.81
C ILE A 129 7.95 -12.30 10.66
N ALA A 130 8.44 -11.99 9.46
CA ALA A 130 9.86 -11.75 9.22
C ALA A 130 10.40 -10.54 9.97
N GLN A 131 9.60 -9.48 10.15
CA GLN A 131 9.98 -8.34 10.98
C GLN A 131 10.09 -8.74 12.45
N ASP A 132 9.09 -9.46 12.97
CA ASP A 132 9.10 -9.93 14.35
C ASP A 132 10.32 -10.83 14.61
N LEU A 133 10.62 -11.78 13.73
CA LEU A 133 11.79 -12.65 13.86
C LEU A 133 13.11 -11.86 13.94
N LYS A 134 13.28 -10.81 13.13
CA LYS A 134 14.48 -9.95 13.19
C LYS A 134 14.62 -9.22 14.53
N THR A 135 13.50 -8.90 15.20
CA THR A 135 13.55 -8.22 16.50
C THR A 135 14.01 -9.12 17.64
N PHE A 136 13.97 -10.45 17.48
CA PHE A 136 14.43 -11.40 18.50
C PHE A 136 15.93 -11.73 18.41
N ASP A 137 16.59 -11.39 17.31
CA ASP A 137 18.03 -11.62 17.10
C ASP A 137 18.93 -10.45 17.58
N THR A 138 18.34 -9.40 18.17
CA THR A 138 19.03 -8.24 18.79
C THR A 138 18.78 -8.18 20.28
#